data_AF-A0A959ZS50-F1
#
_entry.id   AF-A0A959ZS50-F1
#
_cell.length_a   1.000
_cell.length_b   1.000
_cell.length_c   1.000
_cell.angle_alpha   90.00
_cell.angle_beta   90.00
_cell.angle_gamma   90.00
#
_symmetry.space_group_name_H-M   'P 1'
#
loop_
_entity.id
_entity.type
_entity.pdbx_description
1 polymer ?
#
loop_
_entity_poly.entity_id
_entity_poly.type
_entity_poly.pdbx_seq_one_letter_code
_entity_poly.pdbx_strand_id
1 'polypeptide(L)'
;MNSGLFSSGRVILASAVLFTVLAVAVPGAVPAANAAKGQPSCAKFQKKIRKSKTAAKKRTARRELKQCRANAMVRNRIGNSHFTGYREDGVEFDTIYCRNGAVQNQPGLGGKVEKGGWRVEFARVRSPKNFTAIMYTPIRGGAFVQSVGFKNGQWQVGYEFGDQPQSLGDATRTDASKECKSFQG
;
A
#
# COMPACT_ATOMS: atom_id res chain seq x y z
N MET A 1 57.78 21.97 69.80
CA MET A 1 58.73 22.63 68.88
C MET A 1 58.79 21.83 67.60
N ASN A 2 58.78 22.54 66.47
CA ASN A 2 59.22 22.14 65.14
C ASN A 2 58.49 21.03 64.35
N SER A 3 57.62 21.50 63.45
CA SER A 3 57.84 21.57 61.99
C SER A 3 58.50 20.40 61.24
N GLY A 4 57.79 19.92 60.22
CA GLY A 4 58.30 19.18 59.05
C GLY A 4 57.12 18.72 58.18
N LEU A 5 56.60 19.51 57.23
CA LEU A 5 57.00 19.57 55.81
C LEU A 5 57.14 18.17 55.16
N PHE A 6 56.29 17.86 54.17
CA PHE A 6 56.61 17.31 52.83
C PHE A 6 55.28 17.00 52.13
N SER A 7 54.87 17.84 51.18
CA SER A 7 54.98 17.57 49.74
C SER A 7 54.12 16.39 49.29
N SER A 8 52.85 16.68 48.99
CA SER A 8 51.96 15.74 48.30
C SER A 8 51.69 16.29 46.92
N GLY A 9 52.40 15.74 45.94
CA GLY A 9 52.22 16.03 44.52
C GLY A 9 50.78 15.75 44.09
N ARG A 10 50.18 16.71 43.41
CA ARG A 10 48.88 16.55 42.75
C ARG A 10 49.09 15.70 41.50
N VAL A 11 48.75 14.42 41.59
CA VAL A 11 48.54 13.59 40.40
C VAL A 11 47.16 13.95 39.84
N ILE A 12 47.13 14.75 38.79
CA ILE A 12 45.93 15.01 37.99
C ILE A 12 45.70 13.77 37.12
N LEU A 13 44.85 12.86 37.59
CA LEU A 13 44.35 11.76 36.77
C LEU A 13 43.28 12.32 35.81
N ALA A 14 43.73 12.56 34.58
CA ALA A 14 42.89 12.79 33.41
C ALA A 14 41.97 11.59 33.20
N SER A 15 40.67 11.76 33.49
CA SER A 15 39.64 10.82 33.08
C SER A 15 39.09 11.26 31.74
N ALA A 16 39.61 10.63 30.69
CA ALA A 16 39.12 10.73 29.33
C ALA A 16 37.72 10.13 29.22
N VAL A 17 36.69 10.97 29.16
CA VAL A 17 35.36 10.56 28.73
C VAL A 17 35.34 10.66 27.20
N LEU A 18 35.81 9.60 26.54
CA LEU A 18 35.57 9.42 25.11
C LEU A 18 34.07 9.13 24.91
N PHE A 19 33.30 10.17 24.57
CA PHE A 19 32.01 10.01 23.93
C PHE A 19 32.24 9.38 22.55
N THR A 20 32.23 8.05 22.49
CA THR A 20 32.03 7.32 21.25
C THR A 20 30.57 7.49 20.86
N VAL A 21 30.29 8.54 20.08
CA VAL A 21 29.05 8.64 19.33
C VAL A 21 29.07 7.48 18.33
N LEU A 22 28.44 6.37 18.71
CA LEU A 22 28.07 5.32 17.78
C LEU A 22 27.11 5.96 16.78
N ALA A 23 27.65 6.38 15.64
CA ALA A 23 26.86 6.65 14.46
C ALA A 23 26.18 5.32 14.10
N VAL A 24 24.91 5.20 14.50
CA VAL A 24 24.02 4.15 14.00
C VAL A 24 23.95 4.38 12.50
N ALA A 25 24.77 3.64 11.77
CA ALA A 25 24.65 3.45 10.34
C ALA A 25 23.30 2.78 10.12
N VAL A 26 22.25 3.58 9.93
CA VAL A 26 20.95 3.12 9.45
C VAL A 26 21.20 2.56 8.05
N PRO A 27 21.17 1.22 7.85
CA PRO A 27 21.30 0.66 6.52
C PRO A 27 19.98 0.92 5.81
N GLY A 28 20.05 1.66 4.71
CA GLY A 28 18.98 1.69 3.72
C GLY A 28 17.92 2.77 3.95
N ALA A 29 18.27 4.02 3.65
CA ALA A 29 17.34 4.84 2.89
C ALA A 29 17.03 4.08 1.59
N VAL A 30 15.94 3.31 1.59
CA VAL A 30 15.37 2.72 0.39
C VAL A 30 15.17 3.86 -0.60
N PRO A 31 15.81 3.82 -1.78
CA PRO A 31 15.62 4.87 -2.76
C PRO A 31 14.12 4.96 -3.07
N ALA A 32 13.56 6.14 -2.86
CA ALA A 32 12.23 6.52 -3.33
C ALA A 32 12.25 6.55 -4.87
N ALA A 33 12.32 5.37 -5.47
CA ALA A 33 12.42 5.16 -6.91
C ALA A 33 11.53 3.98 -7.31
N ASN A 34 10.25 4.09 -6.98
CA ASN A 34 9.22 3.41 -7.75
C ASN A 34 8.11 4.42 -8.00
N ALA A 35 8.26 5.19 -9.08
CA ALA A 35 7.13 5.86 -9.69
C ALA A 35 6.04 4.81 -9.95
N ALA A 36 5.01 4.85 -9.11
CA ALA A 36 3.62 4.57 -9.42
C ALA A 36 3.36 3.65 -10.63
N LYS A 37 3.65 2.35 -10.51
CA LYS A 37 3.23 1.39 -11.52
C LYS A 37 1.77 1.04 -11.27
N GLY A 38 0.88 1.70 -12.01
CA GLY A 38 -0.53 1.33 -12.12
C GLY A 38 -0.70 -0.13 -12.53
N GLN A 39 -1.95 -0.59 -12.67
CA GLN A 39 -2.26 -2.01 -12.86
C GLN A 39 -1.40 -2.67 -13.96
N PRO A 40 -0.72 -3.79 -13.66
CA PRO A 40 0.10 -4.47 -14.65
C PRO A 40 -0.72 -4.98 -15.83
N SER A 41 -0.18 -4.83 -17.04
CA SER A 41 -0.80 -5.35 -18.26
C SER A 41 -0.79 -6.88 -18.30
N CYS A 42 -1.94 -7.47 -18.62
CA CYS A 42 -2.08 -8.91 -18.75
C CYS A 42 -1.39 -9.50 -20.00
N ALA A 43 -0.98 -8.67 -20.96
CA ALA A 43 -0.28 -9.09 -22.17
C ALA A 43 1.07 -9.78 -21.85
N LYS A 44 1.76 -9.33 -20.78
CA LYS A 44 3.02 -9.95 -20.32
C LYS A 44 2.82 -11.44 -20.01
N PHE A 45 1.71 -11.81 -19.37
CA PHE A 45 1.42 -13.19 -19.01
C PHE A 45 1.02 -14.03 -20.22
N GLN A 46 0.31 -13.46 -21.20
CA GLN A 46 0.04 -14.14 -22.47
C GLN A 46 1.34 -14.46 -23.21
N LYS A 47 2.30 -13.52 -23.25
CA LYS A 47 3.63 -13.75 -23.82
C LYS A 47 4.38 -14.84 -23.06
N LYS A 48 4.31 -14.87 -21.72
CA LYS A 48 4.88 -15.96 -20.91
C LYS A 48 4.28 -17.33 -21.27
N ILE A 49 2.95 -17.42 -21.45
CA ILE A 49 2.29 -18.68 -21.86
C ILE A 49 2.82 -19.16 -23.22
N ARG A 50 2.92 -18.26 -24.20
CA ARG A 50 3.41 -18.57 -25.55
C ARG A 50 4.88 -19.02 -25.56
N LYS A 51 5.72 -18.39 -24.72
CA LYS A 51 7.16 -18.69 -24.64
C LYS A 51 7.52 -19.84 -23.69
N SER A 52 6.56 -20.37 -22.93
CA SER A 52 6.82 -21.42 -21.94
C SER A 52 7.08 -22.76 -22.63
N LYS A 53 8.28 -23.30 -22.46
CA LYS A 53 8.70 -24.59 -23.01
C LYS A 53 8.20 -25.80 -22.22
N THR A 54 7.81 -25.63 -20.95
CA THR A 54 7.35 -26.73 -20.09
C THR A 54 5.90 -26.58 -19.66
N ALA A 55 5.21 -27.71 -19.46
CA ALA A 55 3.83 -27.74 -19.01
C ALA A 55 3.64 -27.05 -17.65
N ALA A 56 4.59 -27.23 -16.72
CA ALA A 56 4.56 -26.57 -15.40
C ALA A 56 4.61 -25.04 -15.53
N LYS A 57 5.57 -24.49 -16.30
CA LYS A 57 5.68 -23.04 -16.53
C LYS A 57 4.43 -22.48 -17.22
N LYS A 58 3.86 -23.24 -18.18
CA LYS A 58 2.61 -22.89 -18.85
C LYS A 58 1.42 -22.86 -17.90
N ARG A 59 1.31 -23.81 -16.96
CA ARG A 59 0.27 -23.85 -15.91
C ARG A 59 0.39 -22.64 -14.98
N THR A 60 1.59 -22.31 -14.50
CA THR A 60 1.83 -21.13 -13.66
C THR A 60 1.47 -19.84 -14.40
N ALA A 61 1.93 -19.66 -15.64
CA ALA A 61 1.61 -18.47 -16.43
C ALA A 61 0.10 -18.34 -16.72
N ARG A 62 -0.64 -19.45 -16.87
CA ARG A 62 -2.11 -19.45 -16.97
C ARG A 62 -2.78 -19.00 -15.67
N ARG A 63 -2.28 -19.43 -14.52
CA ARG A 63 -2.76 -18.98 -13.19
C ARG A 63 -2.52 -17.49 -13.01
N GLU A 64 -1.31 -17.01 -13.31
CA GLU A 64 -0.97 -15.57 -13.30
C GLU A 64 -1.87 -14.76 -14.24
N LEU A 65 -2.13 -15.26 -15.45
CA LEU A 65 -3.04 -14.59 -16.40
C LEU A 65 -4.48 -14.52 -15.86
N LYS A 66 -4.97 -15.60 -15.23
CA LYS A 66 -6.30 -15.62 -14.60
C LYS A 66 -6.38 -14.58 -13.48
N GLN A 67 -5.36 -14.51 -12.63
CA GLN A 67 -5.26 -13.51 -11.56
C GLN A 67 -5.23 -12.08 -12.12
N CYS A 68 -4.41 -11.84 -13.15
CA CYS A 68 -4.35 -10.53 -13.79
C CYS A 68 -5.70 -10.08 -14.34
N ARG A 69 -6.45 -10.98 -14.99
CA ARG A 69 -7.80 -10.69 -15.51
C ARG A 69 -8.79 -10.41 -14.38
N ALA A 70 -8.72 -11.16 -13.28
CA ALA A 70 -9.55 -10.92 -12.10
C ALA A 70 -9.26 -9.54 -11.51
N ASN A 71 -7.99 -9.21 -11.28
CA ASN A 71 -7.58 -7.91 -10.75
C ASN A 71 -7.99 -6.76 -11.69
N ALA A 72 -7.81 -6.91 -13.00
CA ALA A 72 -8.19 -5.90 -13.98
C ALA A 72 -9.70 -5.67 -14.02
N MET A 73 -10.51 -6.74 -13.93
CA MET A 73 -11.97 -6.63 -13.85
C MET A 73 -12.39 -5.83 -12.62
N VAL A 74 -11.87 -6.20 -11.44
CA VAL A 74 -12.20 -5.52 -10.18
C VAL A 74 -11.73 -4.06 -10.22
N ARG A 75 -10.52 -3.80 -10.69
CA ARG A 75 -10.01 -2.43 -10.86
C ARG A 75 -10.93 -1.58 -11.73
N ASN A 76 -11.42 -2.13 -12.84
CA ASN A 76 -12.30 -1.40 -13.75
C ASN A 76 -13.66 -1.07 -13.11
N ARG A 77 -14.14 -1.91 -12.19
CA ARG A 77 -15.36 -1.66 -11.41
C ARG A 77 -15.19 -0.59 -10.34
N ILE A 78 -14.03 -0.55 -9.69
CA ILE A 78 -13.70 0.40 -8.61
C ILE A 78 -13.33 1.77 -9.18
N GLY A 79 -12.57 1.80 -10.28
CA GLY A 79 -12.04 3.05 -10.80
C GLY A 79 -13.11 4.06 -11.21
N ASN A 80 -12.86 5.31 -10.85
CA ASN A 80 -13.77 6.46 -10.87
C ASN A 80 -14.95 6.30 -9.92
N SER A 81 -14.71 5.73 -8.73
CA SER A 81 -15.74 5.61 -7.70
C SER A 81 -15.28 6.23 -6.40
N HIS A 82 -16.25 6.72 -5.65
CA HIS A 82 -16.11 7.20 -4.29
C HIS A 82 -16.80 6.21 -3.36
N PHE A 83 -16.07 5.74 -2.35
CA PHE A 83 -16.54 4.80 -1.35
C PHE A 83 -16.65 5.49 -0.01
N THR A 84 -17.83 5.41 0.61
CA THR A 84 -18.08 5.91 1.97
C THR A 84 -18.80 4.86 2.80
N GLY A 85 -18.58 4.89 4.12
CA GLY A 85 -19.27 4.00 5.06
C GLY A 85 -18.38 3.62 6.24
N TYR A 86 -18.69 2.48 6.84
CA TYR A 86 -18.00 1.96 8.01
C TYR A 86 -17.57 0.51 7.78
N ARG A 87 -16.36 0.18 8.21
CA ARG A 87 -15.92 -1.21 8.31
C ARG A 87 -16.67 -1.92 9.45
N GLU A 88 -16.63 -3.25 9.49
CA GLU A 88 -17.26 -4.02 10.59
C GLU A 88 -16.67 -3.68 11.96
N ASP A 89 -15.43 -3.18 12.01
CA ASP A 89 -14.76 -2.72 13.24
C ASP A 89 -15.13 -1.27 13.64
N GLY A 90 -16.09 -0.65 12.95
CA GLY A 90 -16.60 0.69 13.27
C GLY A 90 -15.74 1.84 12.75
N VAL A 91 -14.62 1.56 12.07
CA VAL A 91 -13.79 2.61 11.48
C VAL A 91 -14.41 3.11 10.18
N GLU A 92 -14.61 4.42 10.12
CA GLU A 92 -15.09 5.11 8.92
C GLU A 92 -14.07 5.04 7.79
N PHE A 93 -14.57 4.87 6.57
CA PHE A 93 -13.77 5.07 5.36
C PHE A 93 -14.48 6.04 4.43
N ASP A 94 -13.67 6.87 3.80
CA ASP A 94 -14.08 7.86 2.81
C ASP A 94 -12.94 7.93 1.78
N THR A 95 -13.10 7.32 0.61
CA THR A 95 -11.99 7.21 -0.35
C THR A 95 -12.45 7.26 -1.80
N ILE A 96 -11.79 8.10 -2.59
CA ILE A 96 -11.95 8.18 -4.04
C ILE A 96 -10.84 7.39 -4.73
N TYR A 97 -11.22 6.50 -5.64
CA TYR A 97 -10.30 5.74 -6.49
C TYR A 97 -10.50 6.10 -7.96
N CYS A 98 -9.47 6.62 -8.62
CA CYS A 98 -9.56 7.07 -10.00
C CYS A 98 -8.88 6.13 -10.99
N ARG A 99 -9.44 5.93 -12.19
CA ARG A 99 -8.86 5.02 -13.19
C ARG A 99 -7.46 5.43 -13.67
N ASN A 100 -7.16 6.72 -13.63
CA ASN A 100 -5.82 7.27 -13.92
C ASN A 100 -4.78 6.90 -12.83
N GLY A 101 -5.20 6.28 -11.72
CA GLY A 101 -4.31 5.86 -10.65
C GLY A 101 -4.21 6.85 -9.49
N ALA A 102 -4.92 7.99 -9.53
CA ALA A 102 -5.06 8.88 -8.39
C ALA A 102 -5.98 8.26 -7.31
N VAL A 103 -5.66 8.54 -6.06
CA VAL A 103 -6.47 8.18 -4.88
C VAL A 103 -6.54 9.40 -3.96
N GLN A 104 -7.68 9.62 -3.33
CA GLN A 104 -7.81 10.60 -2.26
C GLN A 104 -8.54 9.93 -1.10
N ASN A 105 -7.88 9.88 0.05
CA ASN A 105 -8.50 9.43 1.30
C ASN A 105 -9.05 10.65 2.05
N GLN A 106 -10.23 10.53 2.66
CA GLN A 106 -10.96 11.59 3.35
C GLN A 106 -11.10 12.89 2.52
N PRO A 107 -11.65 12.85 1.30
CA PRO A 107 -11.91 14.05 0.49
C PRO A 107 -12.70 15.12 1.26
N GLY A 108 -13.66 14.74 2.11
CA GLY A 108 -14.44 15.69 2.93
C GLY A 108 -13.62 16.47 3.96
N LEU A 109 -12.45 15.96 4.35
CA LEU A 109 -11.51 16.60 5.28
C LEU A 109 -10.32 17.26 4.57
N GLY A 110 -10.39 17.38 3.23
CA GLY A 110 -9.29 17.96 2.44
C GLY A 110 -8.08 17.04 2.30
N GLY A 111 -8.26 15.73 2.44
CA GLY A 111 -7.17 14.77 2.34
C GLY A 111 -6.40 14.87 1.02
N LYS A 112 -5.11 14.56 1.05
CA LYS A 112 -4.23 14.77 -0.10
C LYS A 112 -4.55 13.80 -1.24
N VAL A 113 -4.46 14.30 -2.48
CA VAL A 113 -4.53 13.47 -3.68
C VAL A 113 -3.17 12.79 -3.92
N GLU A 114 -3.16 11.47 -3.83
CA GLU A 114 -2.02 10.62 -4.09
C GLU A 114 -2.06 10.13 -5.54
N LYS A 115 -1.11 10.61 -6.36
CA LYS A 115 -0.97 10.22 -7.79
C LYS A 115 -0.12 8.95 -7.98
N GLY A 116 0.04 8.18 -6.91
CA GLY A 116 0.91 7.00 -6.80
C GLY A 116 0.49 5.78 -7.63
N GLY A 117 -0.61 5.83 -8.38
CA GLY A 117 -0.96 4.74 -9.29
C GLY A 117 -1.43 3.47 -8.57
N TRP A 118 -2.56 3.57 -7.86
CA TRP A 118 -3.14 2.42 -7.16
C TRP A 118 -3.45 1.24 -8.09
N ARG A 119 -3.45 0.05 -7.50
CA ARG A 119 -3.71 -1.21 -8.20
C ARG A 119 -4.49 -2.19 -7.34
N VAL A 120 -5.10 -3.17 -8.00
CA VAL A 120 -5.61 -4.37 -7.36
C VAL A 120 -4.49 -5.41 -7.37
N GLU A 121 -3.99 -5.73 -6.19
CA GLU A 121 -2.90 -6.67 -5.98
C GLU A 121 -3.40 -8.11 -6.05
N PHE A 122 -4.54 -8.36 -5.42
CA PHE A 122 -5.16 -9.68 -5.40
C PHE A 122 -6.68 -9.55 -5.45
N ALA A 123 -7.33 -10.46 -6.17
CA ALA A 123 -8.78 -10.52 -6.31
C ALA A 123 -9.26 -11.96 -6.35
N ARG A 124 -10.27 -12.28 -5.54
CA ARG A 124 -11.01 -13.54 -5.59
C ARG A 124 -12.37 -13.26 -6.23
N VAL A 125 -12.54 -13.69 -7.48
CA VAL A 125 -13.76 -13.45 -8.26
C VAL A 125 -14.50 -14.76 -8.42
N ARG A 126 -15.70 -14.86 -7.85
CA ARG A 126 -16.66 -15.96 -8.12
C ARG A 126 -17.52 -15.62 -9.33
N SER A 127 -17.97 -14.37 -9.40
CA SER A 127 -18.65 -13.80 -10.57
C SER A 127 -18.41 -12.29 -10.60
N PRO A 128 -18.77 -11.57 -11.68
CA PRO A 128 -18.72 -10.12 -11.66
C PRO A 128 -19.51 -9.53 -10.49
N LYS A 129 -20.62 -10.14 -10.07
CA LYS A 129 -21.46 -9.69 -8.96
C LYS A 129 -21.05 -10.27 -7.58
N ASN A 130 -19.96 -11.03 -7.52
CA ASN A 130 -19.47 -11.64 -6.29
C ASN A 130 -17.93 -11.74 -6.32
N PHE A 131 -17.27 -10.78 -5.68
CA PHE A 131 -15.81 -10.78 -5.56
C PHE A 131 -15.34 -10.11 -4.27
N THR A 132 -14.09 -10.41 -3.91
CA THR A 132 -13.30 -9.63 -2.95
C THR A 132 -11.94 -9.29 -3.55
N ALA A 133 -11.33 -8.20 -3.12
CA ALA A 133 -10.02 -7.77 -3.60
C ALA A 133 -9.26 -6.96 -2.56
N ILE A 134 -7.95 -6.95 -2.71
CA ILE A 134 -7.00 -6.14 -1.94
C ILE A 134 -6.45 -5.06 -2.89
N MET A 135 -6.63 -3.82 -2.49
CA MET A 135 -6.17 -2.63 -3.17
C MET A 135 -4.91 -2.12 -2.50
N TYR A 136 -3.92 -1.78 -3.31
CA TYR A 136 -2.65 -1.24 -2.88
C TYR A 136 -2.45 0.15 -3.52
N THR A 137 -2.19 1.14 -2.68
CA THR A 137 -1.86 2.50 -3.08
C THR A 137 -0.52 2.88 -2.46
N PRO A 138 0.55 3.09 -3.24
CA PRO A 138 1.79 3.60 -2.68
C PRO A 138 1.60 5.07 -2.25
N ILE A 139 2.05 5.39 -1.05
CA ILE A 139 2.01 6.74 -0.48
C ILE A 139 3.39 7.13 0.03
N ARG A 140 3.63 8.41 0.31
CA ARG A 140 4.93 8.82 0.88
C ARG A 140 5.13 8.13 2.24
N GLY A 141 6.25 7.40 2.38
CA GLY A 141 6.59 6.72 3.62
C GLY A 141 5.95 5.34 3.82
N GLY A 142 5.21 4.81 2.84
CA GLY A 142 4.66 3.46 2.95
C GLY A 142 3.62 3.12 1.88
N ALA A 143 2.59 2.40 2.30
CA ALA A 143 1.47 2.02 1.45
C ALA A 143 0.16 2.15 2.22
N PHE A 144 -0.86 2.61 1.53
CA PHE A 144 -2.24 2.52 1.96
C PHE A 144 -2.85 1.27 1.32
N VAL A 145 -3.28 0.34 2.16
CA VAL A 145 -3.87 -0.94 1.73
C VAL A 145 -5.30 -1.03 2.25
N GLN A 146 -6.22 -1.37 1.37
CA GLN A 146 -7.63 -1.49 1.69
C GLN A 146 -8.24 -2.67 0.96
N SER A 147 -9.17 -3.37 1.61
CA SER A 147 -9.91 -4.45 1.00
C SER A 147 -11.27 -3.97 0.53
N VAL A 148 -11.76 -4.51 -0.59
CA VAL A 148 -13.10 -4.26 -1.09
C VAL A 148 -13.81 -5.56 -1.41
N GLY A 149 -15.11 -5.60 -1.17
CA GLY A 149 -16.02 -6.68 -1.52
C GLY A 149 -17.18 -6.17 -2.35
N PHE A 150 -17.73 -7.04 -3.18
CA PHE A 150 -19.06 -6.85 -3.75
C PHE A 150 -19.80 -8.17 -3.67
N LYS A 151 -20.89 -8.20 -2.90
CA LYS A 151 -21.68 -9.41 -2.65
C LYS A 151 -23.16 -9.05 -2.67
N ASN A 152 -23.94 -9.79 -3.47
CA ASN A 152 -25.40 -9.64 -3.52
C ASN A 152 -25.89 -8.21 -3.81
N GLY A 153 -25.14 -7.43 -4.59
CA GLY A 153 -25.50 -6.04 -4.90
C GLY A 153 -24.93 -4.99 -3.95
N GLN A 154 -24.37 -5.43 -2.81
CA GLN A 154 -23.82 -4.56 -1.79
C GLN A 154 -22.31 -4.45 -1.94
N TRP A 155 -21.79 -3.22 -1.83
CA TRP A 155 -20.36 -2.97 -1.71
C TRP A 155 -19.94 -3.08 -0.26
N GLN A 156 -18.72 -3.57 -0.05
CA GLN A 156 -18.14 -3.69 1.28
C GLN A 156 -16.70 -3.20 1.25
N VAL A 157 -16.22 -2.62 2.34
CA VAL A 157 -14.84 -2.18 2.50
C VAL A 157 -14.30 -2.66 3.84
N GLY A 158 -13.03 -3.02 3.86
CA GLY A 158 -12.34 -3.58 5.01
C GLY A 158 -10.84 -3.32 4.94
N TYR A 159 -10.07 -4.03 5.75
CA TYR A 159 -8.61 -3.99 5.67
C TYR A 159 -8.04 -5.31 5.17
N GLU A 160 -6.73 -5.32 4.92
CA GLU A 160 -5.97 -6.52 4.59
C GLU A 160 -5.26 -7.02 5.85
N PHE A 161 -5.33 -8.33 6.10
CA PHE A 161 -4.52 -9.01 7.10
C PHE A 161 -4.13 -10.40 6.60
N GLY A 162 -2.82 -10.65 6.50
CA GLY A 162 -2.29 -11.93 6.07
C GLY A 162 -2.74 -12.32 4.66
N ASP A 163 -2.74 -11.36 3.73
CA ASP A 163 -3.22 -11.48 2.34
C ASP A 163 -4.71 -11.82 2.22
N GLN A 164 -5.50 -11.45 3.24
CA GLN A 164 -6.94 -11.69 3.26
C GLN A 164 -7.74 -10.42 3.61
N PRO A 165 -8.87 -10.19 2.92
CA PRO A 165 -9.86 -9.21 3.34
C PRO A 165 -10.43 -9.54 4.73
N GLN A 166 -10.42 -8.56 5.63
CA GLN A 166 -11.00 -8.64 6.97
C GLN A 166 -11.92 -7.45 7.25
N SER A 167 -12.86 -7.65 8.18
CA SER A 167 -13.80 -6.63 8.69
C SER A 167 -14.52 -5.87 7.57
N LEU A 168 -15.16 -6.62 6.67
CA LEU A 168 -15.81 -6.08 5.47
C LEU A 168 -17.17 -5.49 5.82
N GLY A 169 -17.18 -4.21 6.18
CA GLY A 169 -18.41 -3.47 6.49
C GLY A 169 -19.05 -2.87 5.25
N ASP A 170 -20.31 -2.48 5.36
CA ASP A 170 -21.09 -1.98 4.24
C ASP A 170 -20.57 -0.64 3.72
N ALA A 171 -20.55 -0.52 2.39
CA ALA A 171 -20.07 0.65 1.68
C ALA A 171 -21.11 1.16 0.69
N THR A 172 -21.21 2.48 0.61
CA THR A 172 -21.87 3.16 -0.49
C THR A 172 -20.83 3.46 -1.56
N ARG A 173 -21.20 3.20 -2.82
CA ARG A 173 -20.36 3.54 -3.99
C ARG A 173 -21.09 4.55 -4.87
N THR A 174 -20.52 5.74 -5.00
CA THR A 174 -20.97 6.79 -5.91
C THR A 174 -20.00 6.96 -7.08
N ASP A 175 -20.47 7.60 -8.17
CA ASP A 175 -19.59 7.98 -9.28
C ASP A 175 -18.71 9.16 -8.86
N ALA A 176 -17.41 9.05 -9.12
CA ALA A 176 -16.41 10.08 -8.82
C ALA A 176 -15.71 10.58 -10.09
N SER A 177 -16.35 10.42 -11.24
CA SER A 177 -15.72 10.70 -12.54
C SER A 177 -15.36 12.18 -12.72
N LYS A 178 -16.04 13.12 -12.04
CA LYS A 178 -15.75 14.55 -12.12
C LYS A 178 -14.51 14.92 -11.29
N GLU A 179 -14.46 14.43 -10.06
CA GLU A 179 -13.34 14.54 -9.12
C GLU A 179 -12.08 13.91 -9.74
N CYS A 180 -12.22 12.72 -10.32
CA CYS A 180 -11.11 12.06 -10.98
C CYS A 180 -10.56 12.80 -12.21
N LYS A 181 -11.36 13.65 -12.86
CA LYS A 181 -10.88 14.53 -13.93
C LYS A 181 -10.12 15.72 -13.36
N SER A 182 -10.57 16.31 -12.24
CA SER A 182 -9.86 17.44 -11.63
C SER A 182 -8.47 17.06 -11.11
N PHE A 183 -8.27 15.78 -10.75
CA PHE A 183 -6.95 15.28 -10.34
C PHE A 183 -5.93 15.15 -11.48
N GLN A 184 -6.34 15.34 -12.74
CA GLN A 184 -5.45 15.29 -13.90
C GLN A 184 -4.69 16.59 -14.15
N GLY A 185 -5.12 17.69 -13.52
CA GLY A 185 -4.41 18.97 -13.51
C GLY A 185 -3.08 18.92 -12.80
#